data_AF-A0A644Y8B9-F1
#
_entry.id   AF-A0A644Y8B9-F1
#
_cell.length_a   1.000
_cell.length_b   1.000
_cell.length_c   1.000
_cell.angle_alpha   90.00
_cell.angle_beta   90.00
_cell.angle_gamma   90.00
#
_symmetry.space_group_name_H-M   'P 1'
#
loop_
_entity.id
_entity.type
_entity.pdbx_description
1 polymer ?
#
loop_
_entity_poly.entity_id
_entity_poly.type
_entity_poly.pdbx_seq_one_letter_code
_entity_poly.pdbx_strand_id
1 'polypeptide(L)'
;MVKEKRLAIVSYIISAVLLILGGFHYYFAIPEHLSFAFLSAGLSAFIHSIWQTKRILFFKKDPKQYDLEQIESKDERNQLILQVSKAKTFETSSYLLIVFMLVFVVLDEPLFVLILFSFGFISLSVFLWNLSKQQKKI
;
A
#
# COMPACT_ATOMS: atom_id res chain seq x y z
N MET A 1 2.90 -21.93 1.45
CA MET A 1 1.83 -21.84 0.42
C MET A 1 0.37 -21.83 0.93
N VAL A 2 -0.11 -22.72 1.81
CA VAL A 2 -1.55 -22.76 2.20
C VAL A 2 -2.02 -21.44 2.83
N LYS A 3 -1.20 -20.85 3.71
CA LYS A 3 -1.46 -19.54 4.34
C LYS A 3 -1.57 -18.41 3.32
N GLU A 4 -0.68 -18.39 2.32
CA GLU A 4 -0.67 -17.34 1.28
C GLU A 4 -1.89 -17.42 0.36
N LYS A 5 -2.35 -18.64 0.03
CA LYS A 5 -3.59 -18.84 -0.72
C LYS A 5 -4.80 -18.30 0.04
N ARG A 6 -4.88 -18.57 1.35
CA ARG A 6 -5.95 -18.03 2.21
C ARG A 6 -5.92 -16.51 2.23
N LEU A 7 -4.75 -15.90 2.37
CA LEU A 7 -4.58 -14.44 2.34
C LEU A 7 -5.04 -13.83 1.00
N ALA A 8 -4.68 -14.45 -0.13
CA ALA A 8 -5.12 -13.98 -1.45
C ALA A 8 -6.65 -14.08 -1.61
N ILE A 9 -7.28 -15.15 -1.12
CA ILE A 9 -8.74 -15.30 -1.17
C ILE A 9 -9.42 -14.22 -0.32
N VAL A 10 -8.93 -13.99 0.90
CA VAL A 10 -9.46 -12.95 1.79
C VAL A 10 -9.32 -11.56 1.15
N SER A 11 -8.17 -11.26 0.53
CA SER A 11 -7.98 -9.97 -0.13
C SER A 11 -8.92 -9.78 -1.34
N TYR A 12 -9.22 -10.83 -2.09
CA TYR A 12 -10.23 -10.79 -3.15
C TYR A 12 -11.64 -10.54 -2.60
N ILE A 13 -12.01 -11.19 -1.49
CA ILE A 13 -13.33 -10.99 -0.86
C ILE A 13 -13.46 -9.54 -0.40
N ILE A 14 -12.45 -9.02 0.31
CA ILE A 14 -12.44 -7.62 0.78
C ILE A 14 -12.55 -6.67 -0.41
N SER A 15 -11.76 -6.91 -1.46
CA SER A 15 -11.81 -6.11 -2.69
C SER A 15 -13.19 -6.12 -3.33
N ALA A 16 -13.82 -7.29 -3.48
CA ALA A 16 -15.14 -7.43 -4.08
C ALA A 16 -16.21 -6.68 -3.26
N VAL A 17 -16.20 -6.81 -1.93
CA VAL A 17 -17.12 -6.10 -1.05
C VAL A 17 -16.97 -4.59 -1.22
N LEU A 18 -15.73 -4.06 -1.20
CA LEU A 18 -15.47 -2.64 -1.35
C LEU A 18 -15.89 -2.11 -2.73
N LEU A 19 -15.63 -2.87 -3.79
CA LEU A 19 -16.04 -2.50 -5.15
C LEU A 19 -17.58 -2.51 -5.30
N ILE A 20 -18.28 -3.46 -4.67
CA ILE A 20 -19.74 -3.51 -4.68
C ILE A 20 -20.33 -2.31 -3.91
N LEU A 21 -19.81 -2.02 -2.71
CA LEU A 21 -20.27 -0.88 -1.91
C LEU A 21 -20.02 0.45 -2.64
N GLY A 22 -18.88 0.58 -3.32
CA GLY A 22 -18.56 1.74 -4.14
C GLY A 22 -19.45 1.85 -5.39
N GLY A 23 -19.52 0.79 -6.19
CA GLY A 23 -20.22 0.79 -7.48
C GLY A 23 -21.75 0.84 -7.36
N PHE A 24 -22.32 0.28 -6.30
CA PHE A 24 -23.76 0.27 -6.03
C PHE A 24 -24.17 1.25 -4.91
N HIS A 25 -23.42 2.35 -4.76
CA HIS A 25 -23.63 3.28 -3.65
C HIS A 25 -25.07 3.83 -3.56
N TYR A 26 -25.76 4.03 -4.69
CA TYR A 26 -27.17 4.44 -4.71
C TYR A 26 -28.11 3.42 -4.03
N TYR A 27 -27.87 2.12 -4.21
CA TYR A 27 -28.69 1.06 -3.61
C TYR A 27 -28.48 0.97 -2.09
N PHE A 28 -27.26 1.24 -1.64
CA PHE A 28 -26.89 1.18 -0.22
C PHE A 28 -27.01 2.53 0.51
N ALA A 29 -27.57 3.56 -0.14
CA ALA A 29 -27.66 4.92 0.38
C ALA A 29 -26.31 5.47 0.89
N ILE A 30 -25.22 5.10 0.22
CA ILE A 30 -23.86 5.57 0.55
C ILE A 30 -23.63 6.92 -0.13
N PRO A 31 -23.18 7.95 0.61
CA PRO A 31 -22.82 9.24 0.04
C PRO A 31 -21.76 9.12 -1.07
N GLU A 32 -21.88 9.95 -2.09
CA GLU A 32 -21.04 9.88 -3.30
C GLU A 32 -19.53 10.00 -3.00
N HIS A 33 -19.14 10.86 -2.05
CA HIS A 33 -17.74 10.99 -1.62
C HIS A 33 -17.19 9.69 -0.98
N LEU A 34 -18.04 8.93 -0.27
CA LEU A 34 -17.66 7.63 0.30
C LEU A 34 -17.65 6.52 -0.76
N SER A 35 -18.49 6.63 -1.80
CA SER A 35 -18.46 5.73 -2.96
C SER A 35 -17.08 5.71 -3.62
N PHE A 36 -16.52 6.89 -3.91
CA PHE A 36 -15.19 6.99 -4.52
C PHE A 36 -14.08 6.45 -3.59
N ALA A 37 -14.21 6.63 -2.27
CA ALA A 37 -13.30 6.04 -1.30
C ALA A 37 -13.37 4.50 -1.31
N PHE A 38 -14.56 3.91 -1.36
CA PHE A 38 -14.74 2.46 -1.46
C PHE A 38 -14.27 1.89 -2.79
N LEU A 39 -14.52 2.59 -3.91
CA LEU A 39 -14.01 2.18 -5.22
C LEU A 39 -12.48 2.19 -5.26
N SER A 40 -11.84 3.27 -4.80
CA SER A 40 -10.38 3.38 -4.79
C SER A 40 -9.72 2.33 -3.88
N ALA A 41 -10.26 2.12 -2.67
CA ALA A 41 -9.80 1.08 -1.76
C ALA A 41 -10.02 -0.33 -2.34
N GLY A 42 -11.18 -0.58 -2.93
CA GLY A 42 -11.53 -1.85 -3.55
C GLY A 42 -10.64 -2.19 -4.74
N LEU A 43 -10.32 -1.20 -5.59
CA LEU A 43 -9.42 -1.36 -6.73
C LEU A 43 -7.99 -1.62 -6.28
N SER A 44 -7.50 -0.90 -5.26
CA SER A 44 -6.18 -1.13 -4.67
C SER A 44 -6.05 -2.56 -4.11
N ALA A 45 -7.05 -3.02 -3.35
CA ALA A 45 -7.11 -4.38 -2.84
C ALA A 45 -7.19 -5.43 -3.97
N PHE A 46 -7.88 -5.11 -5.08
CA PHE A 46 -7.97 -6.00 -6.24
C PHE A 46 -6.61 -6.22 -6.90
N ILE A 47 -5.91 -5.12 -7.19
CA ILE A 47 -4.59 -5.14 -7.82
C ILE A 47 -3.60 -5.91 -6.93
N HIS A 48 -3.64 -5.66 -5.62
CA HIS A 48 -2.81 -6.39 -4.66
C HIS A 48 -3.10 -7.90 -4.68
N SER A 49 -4.38 -8.28 -4.78
CA SER A 49 -4.80 -9.69 -4.86
C SER A 49 -4.30 -10.38 -6.13
N ILE A 50 -4.32 -9.68 -7.27
CA ILE A 50 -3.75 -10.18 -8.54
C ILE A 50 -2.25 -10.41 -8.39
N TRP A 51 -1.53 -9.44 -7.84
CA TRP A 51 -0.08 -9.55 -7.66
C TRP A 51 0.28 -10.75 -6.76
N GLN A 52 -0.43 -10.91 -5.64
CA GLN A 52 -0.23 -12.04 -4.73
C GLN A 52 -0.53 -13.38 -5.40
N THR A 53 -1.58 -13.45 -6.22
CA THR A 53 -1.94 -14.67 -6.95
C THR A 53 -0.90 -15.04 -7.99
N LYS A 54 -0.38 -14.05 -8.74
CA LYS A 54 0.74 -14.26 -9.66
C LYS A 54 1.98 -14.79 -8.93
N ARG A 55 2.29 -14.24 -7.75
CA ARG A 55 3.40 -14.69 -6.92
C ARG A 55 3.25 -16.15 -6.50
N ILE A 56 2.07 -16.53 -6.00
CA ILE A 56 1.77 -17.91 -5.60
C ILE A 56 1.85 -18.87 -6.79
N LEU A 57 1.35 -18.46 -7.96
CA LEU A 57 1.43 -19.26 -9.20
C LEU A 57 2.89 -19.46 -9.63
N PHE A 58 3.72 -18.42 -9.53
CA PHE A 58 5.15 -18.49 -9.82
C PHE A 58 5.85 -19.49 -8.88
N PHE A 59 5.61 -19.39 -7.57
CA PHE A 59 6.17 -20.32 -6.59
C PHE A 59 5.66 -21.76 -6.71
N LYS A 60 4.44 -21.95 -7.22
CA LYS A 60 3.95 -23.31 -7.54
C LYS A 60 4.72 -23.92 -8.72
N LYS A 61 5.15 -23.10 -9.68
CA LYS A 61 5.91 -23.54 -10.86
C LYS A 61 7.39 -23.79 -10.51
N ASP A 62 7.98 -22.92 -9.70
CA ASP A 62 9.35 -23.06 -9.22
C ASP A 62 9.40 -22.96 -7.68
N PRO A 63 9.30 -24.09 -6.96
CA PRO A 63 9.34 -24.08 -5.50
C PRO A 63 10.71 -23.72 -4.95
N LYS A 64 11.80 -23.86 -5.72
CA LYS A 64 13.14 -23.48 -5.25
C LYS A 64 13.24 -21.97 -5.02
N GLN A 65 12.57 -21.18 -5.86
CA GLN A 65 12.48 -19.73 -5.70
C GLN A 65 11.77 -19.32 -4.40
N TYR A 66 10.77 -20.09 -3.98
CA TYR A 66 10.09 -19.84 -2.70
C TYR A 66 11.00 -20.07 -1.50
N ASP A 67 11.78 -21.14 -1.52
CA ASP A 67 12.72 -21.46 -0.45
C ASP A 67 13.85 -20.42 -0.40
N LEU A 68 14.35 -20.00 -1.56
CA LEU A 68 15.32 -18.92 -1.69
C LEU A 68 14.78 -17.60 -1.13
N GLU A 69 13.56 -17.19 -1.48
CA GLU A 69 12.94 -15.98 -0.94
C GLU A 69 12.83 -16.04 0.60
N GLN A 70 12.51 -17.20 1.16
CA GLN A 70 12.46 -17.36 2.62
C GLN A 70 13.82 -17.22 3.29
N ILE A 71 14.87 -17.77 2.68
CA ILE A 71 16.25 -17.63 3.17
C ILE A 71 16.69 -16.17 3.05
N GLU A 72 16.50 -15.56 1.89
CA GLU A 72 16.85 -14.17 1.61
C GLU A 72 16.09 -13.18 2.50
N SER A 73 14.85 -13.48 2.89
CA SER A 73 14.08 -12.62 3.80
C SER A 73 14.66 -12.56 5.21
N LYS A 74 15.46 -13.55 5.60
CA LYS A 74 16.12 -13.65 6.92
C LYS A 74 17.58 -13.21 6.89
N ASP A 75 18.18 -13.05 5.71
CA ASP A 75 19.55 -12.56 5.57
C ASP A 75 19.63 -11.09 6.00
N GLU A 76 20.48 -10.81 6.98
CA GLU A 76 20.71 -9.47 7.54
C GLU A 76 21.15 -8.47 6.46
N ARG A 77 21.96 -8.90 5.49
CA ARG A 77 22.41 -8.02 4.40
C ARG A 77 21.23 -7.61 3.53
N ASN A 78 20.37 -8.54 3.18
CA ASN A 78 19.17 -8.23 2.38
C ASN A 78 18.19 -7.37 3.16
N GLN A 79 18.04 -7.60 4.47
CA GLN A 79 17.25 -6.72 5.32
C GLN A 79 17.80 -5.29 5.34
N LEU A 80 19.12 -5.12 5.41
CA LEU A 80 19.76 -3.80 5.36
C LEU A 80 19.53 -3.13 4.01
N ILE A 81 19.76 -3.83 2.89
CA ILE A 81 19.49 -3.30 1.54
C ILE A 81 18.03 -2.84 1.42
N LEU A 82 17.09 -3.65 1.92
CA LEU A 82 15.66 -3.38 1.86
C LEU A 82 15.27 -2.18 2.73
N GLN A 83 15.89 -2.00 3.89
CA GLN A 83 15.71 -0.81 4.73
C GLN A 83 16.23 0.46 4.04
N VAL A 84 17.44 0.42 3.46
CA VAL A 84 18.00 1.55 2.70
C VAL A 84 17.12 1.90 1.50
N SER A 85 16.64 0.89 0.78
CA SER A 85 15.74 1.08 -0.38
C SER A 85 14.41 1.70 0.03
N LYS A 86 13.83 1.29 1.18
CA LYS A 86 12.62 1.92 1.74
C LYS A 86 12.86 3.37 2.14
N ALA A 87 13.98 3.68 2.78
CA ALA A 87 14.33 5.06 3.12
C ALA A 87 14.44 5.93 1.85
N LYS A 88 15.12 5.43 0.81
CA LYS A 88 15.26 6.17 -0.46
C LYS A 88 13.93 6.35 -1.19
N THR A 89 13.06 5.34 -1.12
CA THR A 89 11.69 5.42 -1.65
C THR A 89 10.88 6.48 -0.92
N PHE A 90 10.99 6.55 0.42
CA PHE A 90 10.32 7.57 1.23
C PHE A 90 10.77 8.99 0.88
N GLU A 91 12.09 9.21 0.71
CA GLU A 91 12.63 10.49 0.22
C GLU A 91 12.01 10.86 -1.13
N THR A 92 12.04 9.94 -2.08
CA THR A 92 11.52 10.16 -3.44
C THR A 92 10.02 10.43 -3.44
N SER A 93 9.24 9.68 -2.67
CA SER A 93 7.79 9.90 -2.55
C SER A 93 7.46 11.23 -1.88
N SER A 94 8.30 11.71 -0.97
CA SER A 94 8.11 13.01 -0.32
C SER A 94 8.29 14.17 -1.32
N TYR A 95 9.29 14.09 -2.20
CA TYR A 95 9.42 15.07 -3.28
C TYR A 95 8.22 15.05 -4.24
N LEU A 96 7.76 13.85 -4.59
CA LEU A 96 6.62 13.68 -5.49
C LEU A 96 5.32 14.24 -4.87
N LEU A 97 5.14 14.05 -3.56
CA LEU A 97 4.04 14.64 -2.80
C LEU A 97 4.08 16.18 -2.82
N ILE A 98 5.26 16.80 -2.65
CA ILE A 98 5.43 18.26 -2.75
C ILE A 98 5.07 18.76 -4.15
N VAL A 99 5.51 18.05 -5.20
CA VAL A 99 5.17 18.40 -6.59
C VAL A 99 3.65 18.36 -6.80
N PHE A 100 2.95 17.33 -6.30
CA PHE A 100 1.49 17.29 -6.41
C PHE A 100 0.80 18.42 -5.65
N MET A 101 1.28 18.77 -4.45
CA MET A 101 0.74 19.93 -3.73
C MET A 101 0.87 21.21 -4.56
N LEU A 102 2.03 21.46 -5.17
CA LEU A 102 2.25 22.63 -6.02
C LEU A 102 1.30 22.64 -7.23
N VAL A 103 1.07 21.49 -7.86
CA VAL A 103 0.10 21.37 -8.94
C VAL A 103 -1.31 21.77 -8.47
N PHE A 104 -1.77 21.29 -7.31
CA PHE A 104 -3.09 21.65 -6.78
C PHE A 104 -3.18 23.12 -6.30
N VAL A 105 -2.08 23.71 -5.86
CA VAL A 105 -2.02 25.16 -5.59
C VAL A 105 -2.24 25.96 -6.89
N VAL A 106 -1.58 25.56 -7.99
CA VAL A 106 -1.74 26.21 -9.30
C VAL A 106 -3.17 26.04 -9.85
N LEU A 107 -3.83 24.92 -9.55
CA LEU A 107 -5.21 24.65 -9.93
C LEU A 107 -6.26 25.35 -9.05
N ASP A 108 -5.84 26.14 -8.06
CA ASP A 108 -6.73 26.80 -7.08
C ASP A 108 -7.62 25.82 -6.30
N GLU A 109 -7.06 24.66 -5.94
CA GLU A 109 -7.75 23.58 -5.25
C GLU A 109 -7.19 23.38 -3.82
N PRO A 110 -7.44 24.32 -2.88
CA PRO A 110 -6.79 24.35 -1.57
C PRO A 110 -7.16 23.14 -0.69
N LEU A 111 -8.33 22.54 -0.90
CA LEU A 111 -8.78 21.37 -0.15
C LEU A 111 -7.88 20.15 -0.43
N PHE A 112 -7.50 19.92 -1.69
CA PHE A 112 -6.59 18.82 -2.05
C PHE A 112 -5.19 19.04 -1.48
N VAL A 113 -4.72 20.28 -1.43
CA VAL A 113 -3.44 20.62 -0.78
C VAL A 113 -3.47 20.25 0.70
N LEU A 114 -4.56 20.57 1.40
CA LEU A 114 -4.72 20.24 2.83
C LEU A 114 -4.80 18.72 3.07
N ILE A 115 -5.49 17.97 2.20
CA ILE A 115 -5.54 16.51 2.25
C ILE A 115 -4.14 15.91 2.06
N LEU A 116 -3.42 16.33 1.02
CA LEU A 116 -2.06 15.84 0.74
C LEU A 116 -1.10 16.20 1.88
N PHE A 117 -1.27 17.37 2.49
CA PHE A 117 -0.45 17.80 3.62
C PHE A 117 -0.70 16.92 4.84
N SER A 118 -1.97 16.67 5.14
CA SER A 118 -2.37 15.76 6.22
C SER A 118 -1.80 14.36 6.00
N PHE A 119 -1.87 13.84 4.77
CA PHE A 119 -1.29 12.55 4.40
C PHE A 119 0.23 12.54 4.56
N GLY A 120 0.93 13.56 4.07
CA GLY A 120 2.39 13.71 4.23
C GLY A 120 2.80 13.78 5.70
N PHE A 121 2.06 14.53 6.52
CA PHE A 121 2.31 14.66 7.95
C PHE A 121 2.13 13.33 8.70
N ILE A 122 1.06 12.58 8.40
CA ILE A 122 0.85 11.24 8.97
C ILE A 122 1.99 10.30 8.55
N SER A 123 2.38 10.32 7.27
CA SER A 123 3.46 9.48 6.75
C SER A 123 4.79 9.77 7.45
N LEU A 124 5.12 11.06 7.63
CA LEU A 124 6.30 11.48 8.39
C LEU A 124 6.22 11.06 9.87
N SER A 125 5.06 11.22 10.50
CA SER A 125 4.85 10.81 11.89
C SER A 125 5.07 9.30 12.09
N VAL A 126 4.54 8.49 11.17
CA VAL A 126 4.75 7.03 11.17
C VAL A 126 6.22 6.70 10.95
N PHE A 127 6.90 7.39 10.02
CA PHE A 127 8.32 7.21 9.78
C PHE A 127 9.17 7.51 11.02
N LEU A 128 8.94 8.66 11.67
CA LEU A 128 9.63 9.06 12.89
C LEU A 128 9.36 8.09 14.05
N TRP A 129 8.11 7.64 14.21
CA TRP A 129 7.78 6.61 15.18
C TRP A 129 8.55 5.32 14.93
N ASN A 130 8.63 4.88 13.68
CA ASN A 130 9.34 3.65 13.31
C ASN A 130 10.85 3.79 13.54
N LEU A 131 11.43 4.95 13.22
CA LEU A 131 12.83 5.28 13.49
C LEU A 131 13.12 5.25 15.00
N SER A 132 12.28 5.88 15.81
CA SER A 132 12.44 5.89 17.28
C SER A 132 12.40 4.48 17.88
N LYS A 133 11.58 3.59 17.31
CA LYS A 133 11.46 2.20 17.74
C LYS A 133 12.69 1.37 17.36
N GLN A 134 13.32 1.67 16.22
CA GLN A 134 14.56 1.02 15.80
C GLN A 134 15.75 1.47 16.65
N GLN A 135 15.84 2.76 16.98
CA GLN A 135 16.91 3.29 17.84
C GLN A 135 16.89 2.67 19.24
N LYS A 136 15.73 2.33 19.80
CA LYS A 136 15.61 1.66 21.11
C LYS A 136 16.04 0.19 21.12
N LYS A 137 16.27 -0.41 19.96
CA LYS A 137 16.67 -1.82 19.82
C LYS A 137 18.17 -2.00 19.59
N ILE A 138 18.88 -0.91 19.32
CA ILE A 138 20.34 -0.84 19.20
C ILE A 138 20.89 -0.54 20.61
#